data_AF-A0A0P0SJJ9-F1
#
_entry.id   AF-A0A0P0SJJ9-F1
#
_cell.length_a   1.000
_cell.length_b   1.000
_cell.length_c   1.000
_cell.angle_alpha   90.00
_cell.angle_beta   90.00
_cell.angle_gamma   90.00
#
_symmetry.space_group_name_H-M   'P 1'
#
loop_
_entity.id
_entity.type
_entity.pdbx_description
1 polymer ?
#
loop_
_entity_poly.entity_id
_entity_poly.type
_entity_poly.pdbx_seq_one_letter_code
_entity_poly.pdbx_strand_id
1 'polypeptide(L)'
;MLRSVRRLATLTAIGVVAAAATVVGAGAASAQEQPPPIAMISNLTGKSTSVKLDSGFTGALESLGVTPAPFGDASIADGSASFPITGGNVSVYKPEEVLPYVQGRIEHQGSGLTLTKGDTEVTLDNFVIDPGDPAVLTGRVRAGGQTVAESTTLFDLNGSTLKPITMDEAAGTATLTGTTVTLNSGAAEALNGAFSTDALKGGTVIGIATIVVNTTSGEMPMPQGGVETGGGSTSGTDTGLLAAGAVLLAGSATIAVAVRRRSGSQG
;
A
#
# COMPACT_ATOMS: atom_id res chain seq x y z
N MET A 1 -15.97 27.96 62.19
CA MET A 1 -16.67 29.27 62.07
C MET A 1 -17.08 29.40 60.60
N LEU A 2 -18.27 29.76 60.15
CA LEU A 2 -19.57 30.07 60.74
C LEU A 2 -20.54 30.26 59.53
N ARG A 3 -21.67 29.52 59.49
CA ARG A 3 -23.00 29.83 58.87
C ARG A 3 -23.13 29.94 57.33
N SER A 4 -23.89 29.05 56.65
CA SER A 4 -25.34 29.14 56.29
C SER A 4 -25.73 30.45 55.56
N VAL A 5 -26.46 30.47 54.43
CA VAL A 5 -27.91 30.17 54.33
C VAL A 5 -28.34 29.76 52.90
N ARG A 6 -29.30 28.82 52.83
CA ARG A 6 -30.16 28.44 51.69
C ARG A 6 -30.93 29.63 51.08
N ARG A 7 -31.16 29.61 49.76
CA ARG A 7 -32.46 29.98 49.15
C ARG A 7 -32.76 29.08 47.95
N LEU A 8 -33.83 28.29 48.09
CA LEU A 8 -34.60 27.67 47.01
C LEU A 8 -35.38 28.78 46.28
N ALA A 9 -35.42 28.73 44.96
CA ALA A 9 -36.51 29.28 44.16
C ALA A 9 -36.64 28.48 42.86
N THR A 10 -37.56 27.52 42.86
CA THR A 10 -38.11 26.89 41.66
C THR A 10 -39.06 27.86 40.97
N LEU A 11 -38.87 28.10 39.67
CA LEU A 11 -39.95 28.53 38.79
C LEU A 11 -39.82 27.80 37.46
N THR A 12 -40.91 27.10 37.12
CA THR A 12 -41.08 26.29 35.92
C THR A 12 -41.73 27.14 34.82
N ALA A 13 -41.38 26.80 33.57
CA ALA A 13 -42.26 26.70 32.39
C ALA A 13 -42.14 27.76 31.26
N ILE A 14 -41.98 27.18 30.05
CA ILE A 14 -42.35 27.65 28.68
C ILE A 14 -41.43 28.74 28.12
N GLY A 15 -40.81 28.64 26.94
CA GLY A 15 -40.95 27.77 25.79
C GLY A 15 -40.17 28.42 24.62
N VAL A 16 -40.12 27.73 23.48
CA VAL A 16 -39.44 28.09 22.21
C VAL A 16 -37.99 27.57 22.14
N VAL A 17 -37.89 26.30 21.76
CA VAL A 17 -36.69 25.76 21.12
C VAL A 17 -36.59 26.39 19.73
N ALA A 18 -35.72 27.38 19.57
CA ALA A 18 -35.26 27.78 18.25
C ALA A 18 -34.28 26.69 17.77
N ALA A 19 -34.78 25.74 16.99
CA ALA A 19 -33.95 24.79 16.27
C ALA A 19 -33.16 25.57 15.20
N ALA A 20 -31.94 25.97 15.54
CA ALA A 20 -30.95 26.34 14.54
C ALA A 20 -30.59 25.05 13.79
N ALA A 21 -31.24 24.83 12.64
CA ALA A 21 -30.82 23.80 11.71
C ALA A 21 -29.48 24.23 11.11
N THR A 22 -28.39 23.89 11.81
CA THR A 22 -27.09 23.77 11.17
C THR A 22 -27.24 22.67 10.12
N VAL A 23 -27.38 23.07 8.86
CA VAL A 23 -27.17 22.17 7.75
C VAL A 23 -25.71 21.75 7.80
N VAL A 24 -25.46 20.63 8.48
CA VAL A 24 -24.23 19.87 8.30
C VAL A 24 -24.30 19.41 6.85
N GLY A 25 -23.71 20.20 5.96
CA GLY A 25 -23.42 19.75 4.61
C GLY A 25 -22.56 18.51 4.78
N ALA A 26 -23.16 17.34 4.66
CA ALA A 26 -22.45 16.11 4.39
C ALA A 26 -21.76 16.36 3.05
N GLY A 27 -20.53 16.88 3.11
CA GLY A 27 -19.61 16.82 2.00
C GLY A 27 -19.46 15.35 1.71
N ALA A 28 -20.18 14.86 0.70
CA ALA A 28 -19.80 13.64 0.03
C ALA A 28 -18.37 13.92 -0.46
N ALA A 29 -17.39 13.37 0.24
CA ALA A 29 -16.06 13.26 -0.31
C ALA A 29 -16.25 12.46 -1.59
N SER A 30 -16.18 13.14 -2.73
CA SER A 30 -16.04 12.48 -4.01
C SER A 30 -14.82 11.58 -3.86
N ALA A 31 -15.02 10.27 -3.77
CA ALA A 31 -13.92 9.33 -3.90
C ALA A 31 -13.36 9.61 -5.29
N GLN A 32 -12.21 10.29 -5.35
CA GLN A 32 -11.50 10.43 -6.61
C GLN A 32 -11.17 9.01 -7.04
N GLU A 33 -11.76 8.60 -8.16
CA GLU A 33 -11.50 7.30 -8.75
C GLU A 33 -10.00 7.26 -9.08
N GLN A 34 -9.26 6.39 -8.40
CA GLN A 34 -7.84 6.24 -8.65
C GLN A 34 -7.68 5.80 -10.12
N PRO A 35 -6.77 6.42 -10.90
CA PRO A 35 -6.53 6.02 -12.28
C PRO A 35 -6.27 4.52 -12.40
N PRO A 36 -6.72 3.86 -13.48
CA PRO A 36 -6.50 2.43 -13.65
C PRO A 36 -5.00 2.12 -13.69
N PRO A 37 -4.57 1.00 -13.08
CA PRO A 37 -3.18 0.57 -13.17
C PRO A 37 -2.81 0.24 -14.62
N ILE A 38 -1.58 0.56 -15.02
CA ILE A 38 -1.02 0.19 -16.34
C ILE A 38 -0.59 -1.28 -16.39
N ALA A 39 -0.37 -1.90 -15.23
CA ALA A 39 -0.14 -3.34 -15.10
C ALA A 39 -0.62 -3.81 -13.73
N MET A 40 -1.21 -5.00 -13.68
CA MET A 40 -1.65 -5.63 -12.44
C MET A 40 -1.37 -7.13 -12.49
N ILE A 41 -0.86 -7.66 -11.39
CA ILE A 41 -0.70 -9.09 -11.17
C ILE A 41 -1.39 -9.42 -9.85
N SER A 42 -2.52 -10.11 -9.93
CA SER A 42 -3.35 -10.42 -8.76
C SER A 42 -2.81 -11.59 -7.92
N ASN A 43 -1.96 -12.44 -8.50
CA ASN A 43 -1.37 -13.57 -7.79
C ASN A 43 0.09 -13.77 -8.22
N LEU A 44 0.99 -13.18 -7.44
CA LEU A 44 2.43 -13.34 -7.61
C LEU A 44 2.81 -14.78 -7.30
N THR A 45 3.38 -15.46 -8.28
CA THR A 45 3.87 -16.84 -8.12
C THR A 45 5.22 -16.99 -8.81
N GLY A 46 6.18 -17.56 -8.07
CA GLY A 46 7.49 -17.95 -8.58
C GLY A 46 8.49 -16.81 -8.79
N LYS A 47 9.70 -17.20 -9.24
CA LYS A 47 10.93 -16.38 -9.37
C LYS A 47 11.41 -15.90 -7.99
N SER A 48 11.94 -14.68 -7.87
CA SER A 48 12.57 -14.22 -6.63
C SER A 48 12.69 -12.71 -6.55
N THR A 49 12.89 -12.22 -5.34
CA THR A 49 13.44 -10.90 -5.06
C THR A 49 14.89 -11.07 -4.62
N SER A 50 15.82 -10.37 -5.26
CA SER A 50 17.23 -10.37 -4.89
C SER A 50 17.68 -8.98 -4.45
N VAL A 51 18.58 -8.93 -3.47
CA VAL A 51 19.21 -7.70 -2.99
C VAL A 51 20.70 -7.84 -3.20
N LYS A 52 21.25 -7.01 -4.08
CA LYS A 52 22.70 -6.88 -4.21
C LYS A 52 23.21 -6.13 -2.99
N LEU A 53 23.96 -6.82 -2.14
CA LEU A 53 24.46 -6.24 -0.90
C LEU A 53 25.50 -5.15 -1.21
N ASP A 54 25.37 -4.04 -0.48
CA ASP A 54 26.31 -2.93 -0.52
C ASP A 54 27.63 -3.32 0.17
N SER A 55 28.75 -2.91 -0.41
CA SER A 55 30.07 -3.26 0.13
C SER A 55 30.37 -2.60 1.47
N GLY A 56 29.83 -1.40 1.71
CA GLY A 56 29.92 -0.72 2.99
C GLY A 56 29.14 -1.48 4.06
N PHE A 57 27.96 -2.00 3.73
CA PHE A 57 27.19 -2.84 4.63
C PHE A 57 27.90 -4.17 4.96
N THR A 58 28.39 -4.90 3.95
CA THR A 58 29.11 -6.16 4.19
C THR A 58 30.39 -5.94 4.99
N GLY A 59 31.15 -4.88 4.69
CA GLY A 59 32.35 -4.52 5.45
C GLY A 59 32.05 -4.13 6.90
N ALA A 60 30.91 -3.48 7.16
CA ALA A 60 30.46 -3.18 8.52
C ALA A 60 30.11 -4.46 9.30
N LEU A 61 29.40 -5.42 8.68
CA LEU A 61 29.11 -6.71 9.29
C LEU A 61 30.39 -7.50 9.61
N GLU A 62 31.33 -7.55 8.66
CA GLU A 62 32.64 -8.19 8.86
C GLU A 62 33.42 -7.56 10.01
N SER A 63 33.47 -6.23 10.09
CA SER A 63 34.14 -5.50 11.17
C SER A 63 33.50 -5.75 12.54
N LEU A 64 32.20 -6.08 12.57
CA LEU A 64 31.46 -6.42 13.78
C LEU A 64 31.56 -7.91 14.14
N GLY A 65 32.17 -8.73 13.29
CA GLY A 65 32.17 -10.19 13.41
C GLY A 65 30.78 -10.80 13.27
N VAL A 66 29.86 -10.11 12.59
CA VAL A 66 28.51 -10.60 12.29
C VAL A 66 28.56 -11.26 10.91
N THR A 67 28.24 -12.54 10.85
CA THR A 67 28.20 -13.30 9.59
C THR A 67 26.74 -13.48 9.15
N PRO A 68 26.33 -12.95 7.99
CA PRO A 68 25.02 -13.25 7.42
C PRO A 68 25.03 -14.62 6.73
N ALA A 69 23.97 -15.38 6.92
CA ALA A 69 23.71 -16.66 6.26
C ALA A 69 22.26 -16.72 5.77
N PRO A 70 21.96 -17.43 4.67
CA PRO A 70 20.59 -17.65 4.25
C PRO A 70 19.83 -18.52 5.25
N PHE A 71 18.54 -18.25 5.41
CA PHE A 71 17.61 -19.08 6.18
C PHE A 71 16.51 -19.62 5.26
N GLY A 72 16.18 -20.91 5.44
CA GLY A 72 15.12 -21.59 4.68
C GLY A 72 15.41 -21.61 3.18
N ASP A 73 14.46 -21.16 2.36
CA ASP A 73 14.58 -21.17 0.89
C ASP A 73 15.37 -19.98 0.33
N ALA A 74 15.89 -19.11 1.20
CA ALA A 74 16.78 -18.03 0.77
C ALA A 74 18.13 -18.58 0.28
N SER A 75 18.82 -17.78 -0.55
CA SER A 75 20.18 -18.08 -1.00
C SER A 75 21.04 -16.82 -0.97
N ILE A 76 22.33 -16.97 -0.68
CA ILE A 76 23.32 -15.89 -0.81
C ILE A 76 24.42 -16.39 -1.74
N ALA A 77 24.57 -15.72 -2.88
CA ALA A 77 25.61 -16.03 -3.87
C ALA A 77 26.07 -14.73 -4.53
N ASP A 78 27.36 -14.64 -4.88
CA ASP A 78 27.94 -13.51 -5.61
C ASP A 78 27.63 -12.13 -4.98
N GLY A 79 27.58 -12.09 -3.63
CA GLY A 79 27.26 -10.87 -2.87
C GLY A 79 25.82 -10.38 -3.06
N SER A 80 24.90 -11.27 -3.43
CA SER A 80 23.45 -11.01 -3.53
C SER A 80 22.67 -12.02 -2.69
N ALA A 81 21.72 -11.52 -1.90
CA ALA A 81 20.76 -12.35 -1.18
C ALA A 81 19.49 -12.48 -2.02
N SER A 82 19.01 -13.69 -2.27
CA SER A 82 17.84 -14.00 -3.08
C SER A 82 16.78 -14.72 -2.26
N PHE A 83 15.54 -14.27 -2.38
CA PHE A 83 14.39 -14.73 -1.64
C PHE A 83 13.28 -15.15 -2.62
N PRO A 84 12.88 -16.43 -2.67
CA PRO A 84 11.77 -16.88 -3.50
C PRO A 84 10.46 -16.15 -3.18
N ILE A 85 9.72 -15.78 -4.22
CA ILE A 85 8.39 -15.16 -4.08
C ILE A 85 7.37 -16.29 -3.92
N THR A 86 6.66 -16.25 -2.79
CA THR A 86 5.68 -17.26 -2.37
C THR A 86 4.23 -16.82 -2.60
N GLY A 87 3.99 -15.52 -2.74
CA GLY A 87 2.63 -14.99 -2.89
C GLY A 87 2.57 -13.47 -2.98
N GLY A 88 1.34 -12.97 -2.99
CA GLY A 88 1.02 -11.56 -2.97
C GLY A 88 0.47 -11.02 -4.29
N ASN A 89 0.44 -9.69 -4.43
CA ASN A 89 -0.08 -8.97 -5.59
C ASN A 89 0.74 -7.70 -5.84
N VAL A 90 0.73 -7.23 -7.08
CA VAL A 90 1.34 -5.94 -7.43
C VAL A 90 0.47 -5.21 -8.46
N SER A 91 0.40 -3.89 -8.32
CA SER A 91 -0.22 -2.96 -9.26
C SER A 91 0.77 -1.86 -9.55
N VAL A 92 0.92 -1.54 -10.84
CA VAL A 92 1.79 -0.48 -11.32
C VAL A 92 0.92 0.57 -11.99
N TYR A 93 1.10 1.80 -11.57
CA TYR A 93 0.44 3.00 -12.08
C TYR A 93 1.46 3.86 -12.81
N LYS A 94 1.00 4.90 -13.51
CA LYS A 94 1.90 5.90 -14.06
C LYS A 94 2.48 6.75 -12.93
N PRO A 95 3.81 7.00 -12.90
CA PRO A 95 4.47 7.78 -11.85
C PRO A 95 3.88 9.17 -11.59
N GLU A 96 3.30 9.80 -12.61
CA GLU A 96 2.74 11.15 -12.52
C GLU A 96 1.28 11.19 -12.04
N GLU A 97 0.60 10.04 -12.03
CA GLU A 97 -0.83 9.94 -11.72
C GLU A 97 -1.08 9.45 -10.29
N VAL A 98 -0.26 8.51 -9.80
CA VAL A 98 -0.41 7.90 -8.48
C VAL A 98 0.97 7.76 -7.84
N LEU A 99 1.10 8.25 -6.60
CA LEU A 99 2.29 8.09 -5.78
C LEU A 99 1.91 7.36 -4.48
N PRO A 100 2.57 6.25 -4.13
CA PRO A 100 3.58 5.54 -4.90
C PRO A 100 2.95 4.81 -6.10
N TYR A 101 3.69 4.78 -7.21
CA TYR A 101 3.21 4.20 -8.47
C TYR A 101 3.35 2.69 -8.53
N VAL A 102 4.00 2.07 -7.55
CA VAL A 102 3.99 0.62 -7.35
C VAL A 102 3.29 0.37 -6.03
N GLN A 103 2.26 -0.47 -6.03
CA GLN A 103 1.47 -0.79 -4.84
C GLN A 103 1.24 -2.30 -4.79
N GLY A 104 1.03 -2.84 -3.59
CA GLY A 104 0.68 -4.25 -3.42
C GLY A 104 1.32 -4.87 -2.19
N ARG A 105 1.58 -6.16 -2.27
CA ARG A 105 2.19 -6.96 -1.21
C ARG A 105 2.95 -8.09 -1.84
N ILE A 106 4.20 -8.33 -1.46
CA ILE A 106 5.01 -9.43 -1.98
C ILE A 106 5.50 -10.27 -0.81
N GLU A 107 5.25 -11.57 -0.87
CA GLU A 107 5.48 -12.48 0.25
C GLU A 107 6.63 -13.45 -0.03
N HIS A 108 7.50 -13.66 0.95
CA HIS A 108 8.67 -14.54 0.88
C HIS A 108 8.69 -15.51 2.06
N GLN A 109 7.57 -16.19 2.29
CA GLN A 109 7.39 -17.08 3.42
C GLN A 109 8.38 -18.24 3.39
N GLY A 110 8.88 -18.65 4.55
CA GLY A 110 9.88 -19.71 4.65
C GLY A 110 11.29 -19.29 4.23
N SER A 111 11.51 -18.02 3.88
CA SER A 111 12.83 -17.47 3.54
C SER A 111 13.26 -16.40 4.54
N GLY A 112 14.58 -16.24 4.71
CA GLY A 112 15.11 -15.27 5.65
C GLY A 112 16.63 -15.12 5.62
N LEU A 113 17.13 -14.38 6.61
CA LEU A 113 18.55 -14.20 6.90
C LEU A 113 18.82 -14.52 8.37
N THR A 114 19.86 -15.31 8.63
CA THR A 114 20.41 -15.48 9.96
C THR A 114 21.67 -14.63 10.09
N LEU A 115 21.75 -13.86 11.18
CA LEU A 115 22.90 -13.06 11.57
C LEU A 115 23.52 -13.68 12.81
N THR A 116 24.78 -14.10 12.70
CA THR A 116 25.49 -14.79 13.79
C THR A 116 26.71 -14.00 14.23
N LYS A 117 26.87 -13.82 15.55
CA LYS A 117 28.06 -13.22 16.17
C LYS A 117 28.44 -14.02 17.42
N GLY A 118 29.52 -14.79 17.34
CA GLY A 118 29.88 -15.74 18.40
C GLY A 118 28.72 -16.70 18.65
N ASP A 119 28.25 -16.77 19.91
CA ASP A 119 27.12 -17.62 20.32
C ASP A 119 25.75 -16.95 20.12
N THR A 120 25.71 -15.69 19.69
CA THR A 120 24.45 -14.96 19.47
C THR A 120 23.96 -15.17 18.04
N GLU A 121 22.71 -15.63 17.92
CA GLU A 121 22.04 -15.85 16.66
C GLU A 121 20.71 -15.08 16.61
N VAL A 122 20.53 -14.30 15.55
CA VAL A 122 19.28 -13.60 15.23
C VAL A 122 18.83 -13.99 13.83
N THR A 123 17.62 -14.54 13.72
CA THR A 123 17.00 -14.89 12.43
C THR A 123 15.90 -13.88 12.10
N LEU A 124 15.98 -13.33 10.89
CA LEU A 124 14.97 -12.48 10.27
C LEU A 124 14.31 -13.30 9.17
N ASP A 125 13.03 -13.64 9.30
CA ASP A 125 12.35 -14.56 8.36
C ASP A 125 10.93 -14.12 8.01
N ASN A 126 10.32 -14.81 7.04
CA ASN A 126 8.95 -14.52 6.56
C ASN A 126 8.79 -13.07 6.12
N PHE A 127 9.62 -12.66 5.16
CA PHE A 127 9.61 -11.30 4.67
C PHE A 127 8.35 -10.97 3.88
N VAL A 128 7.87 -9.75 4.08
CA VAL A 128 6.75 -9.17 3.36
C VAL A 128 7.15 -7.77 2.93
N ILE A 129 7.15 -7.54 1.63
CA ILE A 129 7.40 -6.23 1.02
C ILE A 129 6.05 -5.54 0.78
N ASP A 130 5.93 -4.32 1.29
CA ASP A 130 4.86 -3.39 0.99
C ASP A 130 5.48 -2.18 0.25
N PRO A 131 5.30 -2.06 -1.09
CA PRO A 131 5.81 -0.93 -1.86
C PRO A 131 4.93 0.34 -1.75
N GLY A 132 3.88 0.31 -0.92
CA GLY A 132 2.96 1.41 -0.67
C GLY A 132 3.59 2.60 0.07
N ASP A 133 2.78 3.38 0.78
CA ASP A 133 3.25 4.52 1.57
C ASP A 133 2.87 4.33 3.06
N PRO A 134 3.83 4.00 3.94
CA PRO A 134 5.28 3.94 3.68
C PRO A 134 5.72 2.66 2.95
N ALA A 135 6.75 2.77 2.11
CA ALA A 135 7.34 1.61 1.44
C ALA A 135 8.32 0.90 2.40
N VAL A 136 7.99 -0.33 2.81
CA VAL A 136 8.70 -1.04 3.88
C VAL A 136 8.82 -2.53 3.60
N LEU A 137 9.85 -3.15 4.19
CA LEU A 137 9.94 -4.59 4.35
C LEU A 137 9.70 -4.93 5.83
N THR A 138 8.73 -5.78 6.07
CA THR A 138 8.43 -6.35 7.38
C THR A 138 8.82 -7.82 7.44
N GLY A 139 9.04 -8.33 8.64
CA GLY A 139 9.33 -9.75 8.84
C GLY A 139 9.25 -10.14 10.30
N ARG A 140 9.38 -11.45 10.54
CA ARG A 140 9.51 -12.04 11.86
C ARG A 140 10.96 -11.97 12.32
N VAL A 141 11.14 -11.75 13.61
CA VAL A 141 12.45 -11.74 14.27
C VAL A 141 12.49 -12.85 15.31
N ARG A 142 13.54 -13.67 15.26
CA ARG A 142 13.84 -14.70 16.24
C ARG A 142 15.23 -14.47 16.82
N ALA A 143 15.37 -14.62 18.13
CA ALA A 143 16.66 -14.56 18.80
C ALA A 143 16.83 -15.82 19.65
N GLY A 144 17.95 -16.54 19.47
CA GLY A 144 18.17 -17.83 20.15
C GLY A 144 17.04 -18.84 19.88
N GLY A 145 16.48 -18.84 18.66
CA GLY A 145 15.39 -19.74 18.25
C GLY A 145 13.97 -19.34 18.69
N GLN A 146 13.82 -18.38 19.60
CA GLN A 146 12.53 -17.88 20.08
C GLN A 146 12.04 -16.70 19.24
N THR A 147 10.75 -16.66 18.90
CA THR A 147 10.18 -15.46 18.25
C THR A 147 10.15 -14.30 19.25
N VAL A 148 10.80 -13.19 18.90
CA VAL A 148 10.78 -11.95 19.68
C VAL A 148 9.83 -10.91 19.08
N ALA A 149 9.54 -10.99 17.78
CA ALA A 149 8.52 -10.20 17.10
C ALA A 149 7.95 -11.00 15.93
N GLU A 150 6.62 -11.17 15.87
CA GLU A 150 5.96 -11.92 14.78
C GLU A 150 5.94 -11.13 13.46
N SER A 151 5.87 -9.80 13.54
CA SER A 151 5.96 -8.90 12.39
C SER A 151 6.41 -7.53 12.86
N THR A 152 7.54 -7.06 12.34
CA THR A 152 8.05 -5.71 12.58
C THR A 152 8.68 -5.17 11.31
N THR A 153 8.73 -3.85 11.17
CA THR A 153 9.49 -3.18 10.10
C THR A 153 10.98 -3.43 10.31
N LEU A 154 11.63 -3.98 9.29
CA LEU A 154 13.05 -4.32 9.30
C LEU A 154 13.85 -3.37 8.41
N PHE A 155 13.29 -3.05 7.25
CA PHE A 155 13.93 -2.19 6.27
C PHE A 155 12.94 -1.18 5.70
N ASP A 156 13.44 0.01 5.44
CA ASP A 156 12.73 1.03 4.68
C ASP A 156 13.13 0.89 3.21
N LEU A 157 12.18 1.10 2.31
CA LEU A 157 12.35 0.93 0.88
C LEU A 157 12.23 2.28 0.18
N ASN A 158 13.15 2.56 -0.72
CA ASN A 158 13.09 3.77 -1.53
C ASN A 158 13.03 3.41 -3.01
N GLY A 159 11.84 3.62 -3.60
CA GLY A 159 11.56 3.39 -5.00
C GLY A 159 11.91 4.56 -5.94
N SER A 160 12.43 5.68 -5.44
CA SER A 160 12.76 6.85 -6.30
C SER A 160 13.86 6.59 -7.33
N THR A 161 14.65 5.53 -7.12
CA THR A 161 15.74 5.09 -7.99
C THR A 161 15.35 3.90 -8.90
N LEU A 162 14.06 3.56 -8.95
CA LEU A 162 13.57 2.48 -9.79
C LEU A 162 13.80 2.77 -11.28
N LYS A 163 14.33 1.77 -11.96
CA LYS A 163 14.43 1.74 -13.42
C LYS A 163 13.06 1.39 -14.03
N PRO A 164 12.83 1.74 -15.31
CA PRO A 164 11.68 1.24 -16.04
C PRO A 164 11.58 -0.29 -15.98
N ILE A 165 10.36 -0.81 -15.89
CA ILE A 165 10.10 -2.26 -15.90
C ILE A 165 10.61 -2.83 -17.22
N THR A 166 11.36 -3.92 -17.13
CA THR A 166 11.84 -4.67 -18.30
C THR A 166 11.00 -5.93 -18.45
N MET A 167 10.44 -6.13 -19.64
CA MET A 167 9.70 -7.35 -19.99
C MET A 167 10.61 -8.27 -20.81
N ASP A 168 10.64 -9.55 -20.44
CA ASP A 168 11.21 -10.62 -21.24
C ASP A 168 10.06 -11.52 -21.68
N GLU A 169 9.62 -11.33 -22.92
CA GLU A 169 8.53 -12.10 -23.52
C GLU A 169 8.90 -13.57 -23.75
N ALA A 170 10.18 -13.87 -24.02
CA ALA A 170 10.64 -15.23 -24.25
C ALA A 170 10.66 -16.03 -22.95
N ALA A 171 11.04 -15.39 -21.84
CA ALA A 171 11.03 -16.00 -20.51
C ALA A 171 9.68 -15.89 -19.78
N GLY A 172 8.75 -15.08 -20.28
CA GLY A 172 7.47 -14.79 -19.63
C GLY A 172 7.63 -14.07 -18.29
N THR A 173 8.58 -13.13 -18.20
CA THR A 173 8.92 -12.45 -16.94
C THR A 173 8.97 -10.93 -17.03
N ALA A 174 8.66 -10.27 -15.92
CA ALA A 174 8.88 -8.85 -15.71
C ALA A 174 9.96 -8.65 -14.64
N THR A 175 10.86 -7.70 -14.88
CA THR A 175 11.94 -7.35 -13.95
C THR A 175 11.83 -5.88 -13.56
N LEU A 176 11.88 -5.62 -12.26
CA LEU A 176 11.95 -4.29 -11.67
C LEU A 176 13.20 -4.20 -10.80
N THR A 177 14.08 -3.24 -11.09
CA THR A 177 15.35 -3.05 -10.38
C THR A 177 15.49 -1.61 -9.93
N GLY A 178 16.10 -1.41 -8.77
CA GLY A 178 16.56 -0.10 -8.34
C GLY A 178 15.97 0.38 -7.03
N THR A 179 15.21 -0.44 -6.31
CA THR A 179 14.74 -0.06 -4.98
C THR A 179 15.93 -0.06 -4.02
N THR A 180 16.24 1.08 -3.42
CA THR A 180 17.26 1.15 -2.37
C THR A 180 16.66 0.61 -1.08
N VAL A 181 17.36 -0.32 -0.44
CA VAL A 181 16.95 -0.93 0.83
C VAL A 181 17.82 -0.35 1.94
N THR A 182 17.20 0.25 2.96
CA THR A 182 17.90 0.82 4.12
C THR A 182 17.45 0.19 5.42
N LEU A 183 18.36 0.04 6.38
CA LEU A 183 18.04 -0.47 7.70
C LEU A 183 17.09 0.47 8.44
N ASN A 184 15.96 -0.04 8.93
CA ASN A 184 15.05 0.77 9.74
C ASN A 184 15.72 1.11 11.08
N SER A 185 15.46 2.30 11.63
CA SER A 185 16.06 2.75 12.89
C SER A 185 15.72 1.83 14.08
N GLY A 186 14.46 1.43 14.22
CA GLY A 186 14.04 0.52 15.30
C GLY A 186 14.68 -0.86 15.15
N ALA A 187 14.81 -1.35 13.92
CA ALA A 187 15.51 -2.61 13.65
C ALA A 187 17.02 -2.50 13.97
N ALA A 188 17.67 -1.38 13.62
CA ALA A 188 19.06 -1.13 13.97
C ALA A 188 19.29 -1.14 15.48
N GLU A 189 18.43 -0.46 16.24
CA GLU A 189 18.47 -0.45 17.71
C GLU A 189 18.32 -1.85 18.30
N ALA A 190 17.38 -2.64 17.79
CA ALA A 190 17.17 -4.02 18.23
C ALA A 190 18.39 -4.91 17.95
N LEU A 191 18.96 -4.84 16.74
CA LEU A 191 20.16 -5.60 16.36
C LEU A 191 21.39 -5.17 17.16
N ASN A 192 21.55 -3.88 17.39
CA ASN A 192 22.59 -3.32 18.25
C ASN A 192 22.48 -3.84 19.68
N GLY A 193 21.27 -3.88 20.23
CA GLY A 193 20.99 -4.49 21.53
C GLY A 193 21.36 -5.98 21.57
N ALA A 194 20.95 -6.75 20.55
CA ALA A 194 21.23 -8.18 20.47
C ALA A 194 22.74 -8.47 20.38
N PHE A 195 23.48 -7.71 19.57
CA PHE A 195 24.91 -7.94 19.32
C PHE A 195 25.83 -7.12 20.23
N SER A 196 25.28 -6.40 21.20
CA SER A 196 26.02 -5.50 22.10
C SER A 196 26.96 -4.57 21.33
N THR A 197 26.41 -3.83 20.37
CA THR A 197 27.13 -2.88 19.51
C THR A 197 26.28 -1.64 19.27
N ASP A 198 26.87 -0.57 18.75
CA ASP A 198 26.21 0.67 18.34
C ASP A 198 26.50 1.02 16.88
N ALA A 199 27.17 0.13 16.14
CA ALA A 199 27.67 0.41 14.81
C ALA A 199 26.58 0.40 13.72
N LEU A 200 25.49 -0.35 13.91
CA LEU A 200 24.39 -0.36 12.95
C LEU A 200 23.56 0.92 13.16
N LYS A 201 23.35 1.70 12.09
CA LYS A 201 22.55 2.93 12.15
C LYS A 201 21.31 2.77 11.29
N GLY A 202 20.21 3.39 11.73
CA GLY A 202 19.05 3.57 10.86
C GLY A 202 19.45 4.36 9.60
N GLY A 203 18.89 3.99 8.45
CA GLY A 203 19.23 4.57 7.16
C GLY A 203 20.50 3.99 6.51
N THR A 204 21.22 3.07 7.16
CA THR A 204 22.34 2.36 6.51
C THR A 204 21.83 1.64 5.26
N VAL A 205 22.43 1.93 4.11
CA VAL A 205 22.13 1.26 2.85
C VAL A 205 22.58 -0.19 2.94
N ILE A 206 21.63 -1.11 2.80
CA ILE A 206 21.87 -2.55 2.79
C ILE A 206 22.22 -3.02 1.39
N GLY A 207 21.56 -2.43 0.39
CA GLY A 207 21.74 -2.84 -1.00
C GLY A 207 20.66 -2.33 -1.93
N ILE A 208 20.70 -2.84 -3.16
CA ILE A 208 19.73 -2.52 -4.22
C ILE A 208 18.94 -3.77 -4.55
N ALA A 209 17.61 -3.67 -4.47
CA ALA A 209 16.71 -4.77 -4.78
C ALA A 209 16.39 -4.87 -6.29
N THR A 210 16.24 -6.11 -6.74
CA THR A 210 15.72 -6.53 -8.03
C THR A 210 14.62 -7.55 -7.80
N ILE A 211 13.46 -7.33 -8.39
CA ILE A 211 12.30 -8.21 -8.31
C ILE A 211 12.08 -8.78 -9.71
N VAL A 212 12.00 -10.11 -9.81
CA VAL A 212 11.62 -10.80 -11.03
C VAL A 212 10.33 -11.55 -10.75
N VAL A 213 9.34 -11.41 -11.62
CA VAL A 213 8.03 -12.07 -11.49
C VAL A 213 7.62 -12.69 -12.83
N ASN A 214 6.77 -13.71 -12.78
CA ASN A 214 6.14 -14.26 -13.98
C ASN A 214 4.99 -13.34 -14.44
N THR A 215 4.89 -13.10 -15.75
CA THR A 215 3.82 -12.27 -16.35
C THR A 215 2.58 -13.06 -16.74
N THR A 216 2.66 -14.39 -16.77
CA THR A 216 1.54 -15.28 -17.16
C THR A 216 0.55 -15.54 -16.02
N SER A 217 0.89 -15.17 -14.77
CA SER A 217 0.05 -15.44 -13.60
C SER A 217 -0.91 -14.28 -13.32
N GLY A 218 -2.02 -14.23 -14.04
CA GLY A 218 -3.11 -13.28 -13.82
C GLY A 218 -3.30 -12.34 -15.00
N GLU A 219 -4.53 -12.29 -15.51
CA GLU A 219 -5.00 -11.43 -16.60
C GLU A 219 -4.33 -10.05 -16.56
N MET A 220 -3.34 -9.81 -17.42
CA MET A 220 -2.86 -8.46 -17.69
C MET A 220 -3.93 -7.81 -18.59
N PRO A 221 -4.73 -6.83 -18.13
CA PRO A 221 -5.47 -6.00 -19.06
C PRO A 221 -4.42 -5.24 -19.89
N MET A 222 -4.21 -5.70 -21.11
CA MET A 222 -3.41 -4.98 -22.10
C MET A 222 -3.95 -3.54 -22.16
N PRO A 223 -3.11 -2.50 -22.03
CA PRO A 223 -3.57 -1.14 -22.23
C PRO A 223 -4.12 -1.07 -23.65
N GLN A 224 -5.43 -0.86 -23.78
CA GLN A 224 -6.08 -0.61 -25.06
C GLN A 224 -5.60 0.75 -25.58
N GLY A 225 -4.42 0.75 -26.21
CA GLY A 225 -4.01 1.81 -27.11
C GLY A 225 -4.94 1.76 -28.30
N GLY A 226 -5.85 2.73 -28.38
CA GLY A 226 -6.79 2.86 -29.48
C GLY A 226 -6.07 2.90 -30.82
N VAL A 227 -6.47 1.99 -31.71
CA VAL A 227 -6.55 2.33 -33.13
C VAL A 227 -8.03 2.35 -33.47
N GLU A 228 -8.60 3.55 -33.50
CA GLU A 228 -9.80 3.81 -34.28
C GLU A 228 -9.44 3.59 -35.75
N THR A 229 -9.43 2.33 -36.20
CA THR A 229 -9.56 2.04 -37.62
C THR A 229 -11.03 2.20 -37.96
N GLY A 230 -11.38 3.44 -38.33
CA GLY A 230 -12.63 3.77 -38.98
C GLY A 230 -12.88 2.83 -40.15
N GLY A 231 -13.71 1.83 -39.91
CA GLY A 231 -14.22 0.90 -40.91
C GLY A 231 -15.72 1.07 -40.98
N GLY A 232 -16.17 2.10 -41.69
CA GLY A 232 -17.55 2.20 -42.10
C GLY A 232 -17.91 0.99 -42.96
N SER A 233 -18.91 0.23 -42.54
CA SER A 233 -19.68 -0.59 -43.48
C SER A 233 -21.14 -0.58 -43.10
N THR A 234 -21.90 -0.09 -44.07
CA THR A 234 -23.33 0.08 -44.07
C THR A 234 -24.05 -1.25 -44.23
N SER A 235 -25.38 -1.16 -44.05
CA SER A 235 -26.40 -2.06 -44.60
C SER A 235 -26.59 -3.41 -43.92
N GLY A 236 -27.58 -3.44 -43.03
CA GLY A 236 -28.32 -4.63 -42.63
C GLY A 236 -29.68 -4.19 -42.11
N THR A 237 -30.65 -4.03 -43.00
CA THR A 237 -32.06 -3.91 -42.63
C THR A 237 -32.50 -5.23 -42.02
N ASP A 238 -32.92 -5.23 -40.76
CA ASP A 238 -33.89 -6.23 -40.31
C ASP A 238 -34.86 -5.64 -39.30
N THR A 239 -36.11 -5.96 -39.56
CA THR A 239 -37.31 -5.45 -38.94
C THR A 239 -37.84 -6.56 -38.05
N GLY A 240 -38.03 -6.30 -36.76
CA GLY A 240 -38.63 -7.24 -35.81
C GLY A 240 -38.55 -6.65 -34.41
N LEU A 241 -39.51 -5.84 -33.97
CA LEU A 241 -40.81 -6.22 -33.42
C LEU A 241 -40.70 -7.08 -32.15
N LEU A 242 -41.34 -6.60 -31.08
CA LEU A 242 -41.67 -7.21 -29.78
C LEU A 242 -40.71 -6.94 -28.63
N ALA A 243 -41.00 -5.89 -27.85
CA ALA A 243 -41.03 -6.00 -26.39
C ALA A 243 -41.96 -4.93 -25.81
N ALA A 244 -43.17 -5.36 -25.45
CA ALA A 244 -44.08 -4.65 -24.58
C ALA A 244 -43.48 -4.58 -23.16
N GLY A 245 -43.64 -3.45 -22.48
CA GLY A 245 -43.21 -3.29 -21.09
C GLY A 245 -43.48 -1.90 -20.55
N ALA A 246 -44.76 -1.52 -20.43
CA ALA A 246 -45.20 -0.31 -19.74
C ALA A 246 -45.90 -0.68 -18.44
N VAL A 247 -45.31 -0.33 -17.28
CA VAL A 247 -45.97 -0.02 -15.99
C VAL A 247 -44.99 0.88 -15.22
N LEU A 248 -45.10 2.22 -15.21
CA LEU A 248 -45.92 3.09 -14.35
C LEU A 248 -45.68 2.97 -12.83
N LEU A 249 -44.93 3.94 -12.27
CA LEU A 249 -45.03 4.48 -10.90
C LEU A 249 -44.35 5.87 -10.92
N ALA A 250 -45.07 6.98 -11.13
CA ALA A 250 -45.90 7.75 -10.18
C ALA A 250 -45.09 8.55 -9.13
N GLY A 251 -45.11 9.89 -9.27
CA GLY A 251 -45.07 10.81 -8.12
C GLY A 251 -43.97 11.87 -8.08
N SER A 252 -44.05 12.91 -8.92
CA SER A 252 -43.35 14.18 -8.67
C SER A 252 -44.37 15.30 -8.44
N ALA A 253 -44.54 15.67 -7.17
CA ALA A 253 -45.36 16.80 -6.74
C ALA A 253 -44.61 18.11 -6.98
N THR A 254 -45.18 18.97 -7.82
CA THR A 254 -44.78 20.36 -8.02
C THR A 254 -45.38 21.22 -6.90
N ILE A 255 -44.54 21.88 -6.10
CA ILE A 255 -44.99 22.95 -5.20
C ILE A 255 -44.48 24.27 -5.79
N ALA A 256 -45.40 25.00 -6.40
CA ALA A 256 -45.23 26.39 -6.80
C ALA A 256 -45.32 27.30 -5.56
N VAL A 257 -44.24 28.03 -5.26
CA VAL A 257 -44.25 29.10 -4.26
C VAL A 257 -44.71 30.39 -4.94
N ALA A 258 -45.98 30.73 -4.78
CA ALA A 258 -46.53 32.02 -5.18
C ALA A 258 -46.25 33.07 -4.10
N VAL A 259 -45.38 34.02 -4.43
CA VAL A 259 -45.05 35.21 -3.64
C VAL A 259 -46.27 36.13 -3.56
N ARG A 260 -46.83 36.32 -2.36
CA ARG A 260 -47.82 37.39 -2.11
C ARG A 260 -47.16 38.53 -1.33
N ARG A 261 -46.80 39.58 -2.06
CA ARG A 261 -46.48 40.90 -1.50
C ARG A 261 -47.73 41.47 -0.81
N ARG A 262 -47.61 41.93 0.44
CA ARG A 262 -48.55 42.90 1.00
C ARG A 262 -47.80 44.09 1.59
N SER A 263 -48.14 45.23 1.03
CA SER A 263 -47.78 46.60 1.37
C SER A 263 -48.38 47.04 2.72
N GLY A 264 -47.71 47.99 3.36
CA GLY A 264 -48.14 48.79 4.52
C GLY A 264 -46.94 49.60 5.02
N SER A 265 -46.59 50.72 4.38
CA SER A 265 -47.13 52.08 4.63
C SER A 265 -46.75 52.60 6.02
N GLN A 266 -45.74 53.48 6.05
CA GLN A 266 -45.54 54.46 7.11
C GLN A 266 -46.59 55.58 6.97
N GLY A 267 -47.02 56.10 8.10
CA GLY A 267 -48.01 57.18 8.24
C GLY A 267 -48.74 57.03 9.57
#